data_AF-A0A537BK89-F1
#
_entry.id   AF-A0A537BK89-F1
#
_cell.length_a   1.000
_cell.length_b   1.000
_cell.length_c   1.000
_cell.angle_alpha   90.00
_cell.angle_beta   90.00
_cell.angle_gamma   90.00
#
_symmetry.space_group_name_H-M   'P 1'
#
loop_
_entity.id
_entity.type
_entity.pdbx_description
1 polymer ?
#
loop_
_entity_poly.entity_id
_entity_poly.type
_entity_poly.pdbx_seq_one_letter_code
_entity_poly.pdbx_strand_id
1 'polypeptide(L)'
;MLSSRPTSSPGCPGRRRRCWRARTGCGRRRGSQRGVEWWPWRFRLMRGGSGMIKTFAALAALALSAWLQGAAAQDYPAREIRAICNYAAGSGADLIVRFYSDQLSRLAGKPVIVENKPGAQGMVANEFVAKSRPDGLTILITPVSSTVNLAPSLFRQLSYDPQKDFAAVTTLATVSFTLAVDAKKPIHSIQELVAHLKAQPRQGFYGATSNAGVISGELFKSMAGLGTTYVPYKANPNALADLLAGQLDFIAFDSTWTLAQQRNGFVRILAVTTARRSGALPEVPTMQEAGFKDYDMTPWWGVLAPAGTPRPVIDKLAGWFNQITSSEEGRQFLARSAFDPFPGTPESAARLLNADFERWARYARMAKIEPQ
;
A
#
# COMPACT_ATOMS: atom_id res chain seq x y z
N MET A 1 64.53 7.94 -5.36
CA MET A 1 64.66 9.39 -5.12
C MET A 1 63.26 9.89 -4.75
N LEU A 2 62.89 10.45 -3.61
CA LEU A 2 63.49 10.95 -2.36
C LEU A 2 62.37 10.79 -1.28
N SER A 3 62.61 10.10 -0.13
CA SER A 3 62.75 10.65 1.24
C SER A 3 61.62 11.61 1.70
N SER A 4 61.03 11.61 2.90
CA SER A 4 61.30 11.03 4.24
C SER A 4 60.20 11.60 5.17
N ARG A 5 59.36 10.80 5.86
CA ARG A 5 59.46 10.39 7.29
C ARG A 5 58.84 11.39 8.33
N PRO A 6 58.60 10.99 9.60
CA PRO A 6 57.24 10.94 10.21
C PRO A 6 57.11 11.74 11.53
N THR A 7 55.96 11.72 12.20
CA THR A 7 55.87 12.03 13.65
C THR A 7 54.86 11.15 14.40
N SER A 8 55.27 10.79 15.60
CA SER A 8 54.71 9.89 16.59
C SER A 8 53.88 10.60 17.68
N SER A 9 53.06 9.81 18.39
CA SER A 9 52.20 10.10 19.55
C SER A 9 52.87 10.82 20.74
N PRO A 10 52.11 11.28 21.77
CA PRO A 10 51.76 10.39 22.90
C PRO A 10 50.45 10.72 23.68
N GLY A 11 49.99 9.78 24.52
CA GLY A 11 49.43 10.13 25.85
C GLY A 11 47.95 9.84 26.16
N CYS A 12 47.67 8.67 26.76
CA CYS A 12 46.59 8.41 27.73
C CYS A 12 46.75 9.29 29.02
N PRO A 13 45.87 9.30 30.06
CA PRO A 13 44.73 8.39 30.40
C PRO A 13 43.47 9.11 31.00
N GLY A 14 42.46 8.33 31.41
CA GLY A 14 41.81 8.60 32.71
C GLY A 14 40.29 8.64 32.79
N ARG A 15 39.72 7.50 33.20
CA ARG A 15 38.60 7.31 34.17
C ARG A 15 37.63 8.47 34.41
N ARG A 16 36.33 8.17 34.32
CA ARG A 16 35.40 8.28 35.46
C ARG A 16 34.14 7.43 35.25
N ARG A 17 34.14 6.26 35.90
CA ARG A 17 32.93 5.54 36.29
C ARG A 17 32.17 6.43 37.29
N ARG A 18 30.89 6.73 37.06
CA ARG A 18 29.98 7.18 38.12
C ARG A 18 29.07 6.01 38.51
N CYS A 19 29.45 5.39 39.62
CA CYS A 19 28.56 4.59 40.45
C CYS A 19 27.39 5.47 40.92
N TRP A 20 26.16 5.05 40.66
CA TRP A 20 25.03 5.47 41.47
C TRP A 20 24.98 4.57 42.70
N ARG A 21 25.37 5.13 43.84
CA ARG A 21 25.21 4.51 45.16
C ARG A 21 23.74 4.61 45.58
N ALA A 22 23.28 3.51 46.14
CA ALA A 22 22.07 3.39 46.95
C ALA A 22 22.02 4.44 48.06
N ARG A 23 20.81 4.95 48.34
CA ARG A 23 20.43 5.48 49.65
C ARG A 23 19.32 4.61 50.22
N THR A 24 19.70 3.84 51.23
CA THR A 24 18.82 3.36 52.29
C THR A 24 18.29 4.56 53.09
N GLY A 25 17.02 4.52 53.45
CA GLY A 25 16.35 5.56 54.23
C GLY A 25 15.11 5.00 54.89
N CYS A 26 15.33 4.25 55.98
CA CYS A 26 14.30 3.79 56.90
C CYS A 26 13.71 5.00 57.63
N GLY A 27 12.39 5.12 57.66
CA GLY A 27 11.69 6.22 58.32
C GLY A 27 10.26 5.85 58.67
N ARG A 28 10.10 4.94 59.64
CA ARG A 28 8.81 4.71 60.33
C ARG A 28 8.42 5.99 61.07
N ARG A 29 7.32 6.63 60.67
CA ARG A 29 6.59 7.57 61.53
C ARG A 29 5.24 6.97 61.89
N ARG A 30 5.09 6.65 63.18
CA ARG A 30 3.81 6.40 63.86
C ARG A 30 3.01 7.71 63.83
N GLY A 31 1.88 7.70 63.12
CA GLY A 31 0.85 8.73 63.19
C GLY A 31 -0.32 8.21 64.00
N SER A 32 -0.62 8.90 65.09
CA SER A 32 -1.63 8.61 66.10
C SER A 32 -3.03 8.37 65.52
N GLN A 33 -3.65 7.26 65.92
CA GLN A 33 -5.09 7.07 65.84
C GLN A 33 -5.79 8.12 66.71
N ARG A 34 -6.43 9.11 66.09
CA ARG A 34 -7.47 9.91 66.75
C ARG A 34 -8.80 9.27 66.41
N GLY A 35 -9.48 8.81 67.45
CA GLY A 35 -10.83 8.27 67.37
C GLY A 35 -11.77 9.33 66.80
N VAL A 36 -12.46 8.97 65.73
CA VAL A 36 -13.62 9.70 65.24
C VAL A 36 -14.82 9.08 65.93
N GLU A 37 -15.39 9.82 66.89
CA GLU A 37 -16.67 9.54 67.53
C GLU A 37 -17.76 9.35 66.48
N TRP A 38 -18.37 8.17 66.47
CA TRP A 38 -19.55 7.89 65.67
C TRP A 38 -20.79 8.39 66.41
N TRP A 39 -21.33 9.53 65.98
CA TRP A 39 -22.69 9.95 66.33
C TRP A 39 -23.71 9.00 65.70
N PRO A 40 -24.62 8.38 66.48
CA PRO A 40 -25.69 7.58 65.90
C PRO A 40 -26.83 8.51 65.48
N TRP A 41 -26.86 8.90 64.21
CA TRP A 41 -28.05 9.49 63.61
C TRP A 41 -29.14 8.44 63.53
N ARG A 42 -30.08 8.48 64.48
CA ARG A 42 -31.36 7.76 64.42
C ARG A 42 -32.17 8.29 63.24
N PHE A 43 -32.08 7.62 62.09
CA PHE A 43 -33.03 7.83 60.99
C PHE A 43 -34.39 7.25 61.41
N ARG A 44 -35.29 8.15 61.82
CA ARG A 44 -36.70 7.85 61.99
C ARG A 44 -37.30 7.69 60.59
N LEU A 45 -37.54 6.44 60.18
CA LEU A 45 -38.29 6.11 58.97
C LEU A 45 -39.70 6.68 59.07
N MET A 46 -39.92 7.86 58.49
CA MET A 46 -41.26 8.36 58.20
C MET A 46 -41.81 7.56 57.02
N ARG A 47 -42.68 6.59 57.33
CA ARG A 47 -43.61 6.01 56.36
C ARG A 47 -44.63 7.08 55.98
N GLY A 48 -44.39 7.79 54.88
CA GLY A 48 -45.34 8.76 54.33
C GLY A 48 -45.10 8.97 52.85
N GLY A 49 -46.06 8.58 52.01
CA GLY A 49 -46.14 9.03 50.62
C GLY A 49 -45.65 8.06 49.54
N SER A 50 -46.10 6.80 49.55
CA SER A 50 -45.86 5.81 48.47
C SER A 50 -46.37 6.22 47.08
N GLY A 51 -47.09 7.34 46.96
CA GLY A 51 -47.59 7.88 45.69
C GLY A 51 -46.62 8.84 44.99
N MET A 52 -45.84 9.63 45.74
CA MET A 52 -45.06 10.74 45.18
C MET A 52 -43.66 10.32 44.67
N ILE A 53 -43.14 9.21 45.21
CA ILE A 53 -41.87 8.61 44.79
C ILE A 53 -42.03 7.84 43.47
N LYS A 54 -43.22 7.25 43.22
CA LYS A 54 -43.51 6.53 41.97
C LYS A 54 -43.63 7.47 40.77
N THR A 55 -44.15 8.68 40.96
CA THR A 55 -44.23 9.71 39.91
C THR A 55 -42.87 10.31 39.57
N PHE A 56 -41.99 10.54 40.56
CA PHE A 56 -40.62 11.01 40.30
C PHE A 56 -39.75 9.97 39.58
N ALA A 57 -39.89 8.68 39.92
CA ALA A 57 -39.17 7.59 39.25
C ALA A 57 -39.62 7.41 37.78
N ALA A 58 -40.92 7.59 37.50
CA ALA A 58 -41.45 7.52 36.14
C ALA A 58 -40.98 8.70 35.25
N LEU A 59 -40.88 9.91 35.82
CA LEU A 59 -40.34 11.09 35.13
C LEU A 59 -38.84 10.99 34.87
N ALA A 60 -38.07 10.41 35.79
CA ALA A 60 -36.64 10.15 35.59
C ALA A 60 -36.38 9.07 34.52
N ALA A 61 -37.24 8.04 34.43
CA ALA A 61 -37.16 7.03 33.39
C ALA A 61 -37.52 7.58 31.99
N LEU A 62 -38.53 8.47 31.90
CA LEU A 62 -38.84 9.18 30.65
C LEU A 62 -37.72 10.13 30.23
N ALA A 63 -37.12 10.86 31.18
CA ALA A 63 -35.99 11.74 30.90
C ALA A 63 -34.75 10.95 30.43
N LEU A 64 -34.48 9.76 30.96
CA LEU A 64 -33.36 8.93 30.52
C LEU A 64 -33.59 8.34 29.12
N SER A 65 -34.83 8.00 28.76
CA SER A 65 -35.16 7.49 27.41
C SER A 65 -35.00 8.55 26.31
N ALA A 66 -35.12 9.84 26.63
CA ALA A 66 -34.90 10.94 25.68
C ALA A 66 -33.41 11.15 25.34
N TRP A 67 -32.49 10.76 26.24
CA TRP A 67 -31.04 10.86 25.99
C TRP A 67 -30.48 9.70 25.13
N LEU A 68 -31.21 8.59 25.02
CA LEU A 68 -30.84 7.44 24.18
C LEU A 68 -31.29 7.57 22.71
N GLN A 69 -32.16 8.53 22.38
CA GLN A 69 -32.64 8.74 21.00
C GLN A 69 -31.77 9.69 20.15
N GLY A 70 -30.63 10.16 20.70
CA GLY A 70 -29.82 11.22 20.10
C GLY A 70 -28.44 10.83 19.59
N ALA A 71 -28.05 9.55 19.58
CA ALA A 71 -26.93 9.12 18.74
C ALA A 71 -27.43 9.01 17.30
N ALA A 72 -27.80 10.15 16.70
CA ALA A 72 -27.88 10.23 15.24
C ALA A 72 -26.57 9.68 14.71
N ALA A 73 -26.62 8.62 13.91
CA ALA A 73 -25.46 8.18 13.15
C ALA A 73 -24.94 9.44 12.46
N GLN A 74 -23.79 9.96 12.90
CA GLN A 74 -23.22 11.13 12.27
C GLN A 74 -23.10 10.79 10.78
N ASP A 75 -23.73 11.60 9.93
CA ASP A 75 -23.70 11.35 8.49
C ASP A 75 -22.26 11.24 8.03
N TYR A 76 -21.85 10.02 7.65
CA TYR A 76 -20.52 9.78 7.13
C TYR A 76 -20.45 10.25 5.67
N PRO A 77 -19.39 10.99 5.26
CA PRO A 77 -18.32 11.51 6.11
C PRO A 77 -18.69 12.83 6.81
N ALA A 78 -18.36 12.93 8.10
CA ALA A 78 -18.66 14.14 8.89
C ALA A 78 -17.75 15.34 8.54
N ARG A 79 -16.59 15.08 7.92
CA ARG A 79 -15.58 16.06 7.49
C ARG A 79 -14.80 15.52 6.29
N GLU A 80 -13.74 16.20 5.88
CA GLU A 80 -12.90 15.76 4.77
C GLU A 80 -12.32 14.35 4.95
N ILE A 81 -12.21 13.61 3.85
CA ILE A 81 -11.49 12.33 3.77
C ILE A 81 -10.06 12.61 3.31
N ARG A 82 -9.08 11.94 3.90
CA ARG A 82 -7.67 12.01 3.51
C ARG A 82 -7.32 10.76 2.72
N ALA A 83 -7.05 10.93 1.43
CA ALA A 83 -6.62 9.87 0.53
C ALA A 83 -5.08 9.84 0.47
N ILE A 84 -4.49 8.87 1.15
CA ILE A 84 -3.04 8.71 1.23
C ILE A 84 -2.54 8.04 -0.06
N CYS A 85 -1.53 8.64 -0.67
CA CYS A 85 -0.83 8.18 -1.86
C CYS A 85 0.61 7.82 -1.51
N ASN A 86 1.07 6.64 -1.91
CA ASN A 86 2.43 6.16 -1.63
C ASN A 86 3.49 6.62 -2.65
N TYR A 87 3.11 7.45 -3.63
CA TYR A 87 3.99 7.97 -4.68
C TYR A 87 4.16 9.48 -4.59
N ALA A 88 5.20 9.99 -5.26
CA ALA A 88 5.43 11.43 -5.39
C ALA A 88 4.30 12.10 -6.20
N ALA A 89 4.01 13.36 -5.86
CA ALA A 89 3.01 14.15 -6.56
C ALA A 89 3.35 14.29 -8.06
N GLY A 90 2.35 14.16 -8.92
CA GLY A 90 2.50 14.25 -10.38
C GLY A 90 2.99 12.98 -11.07
N SER A 91 3.27 11.89 -10.33
CA SER A 91 3.57 10.59 -10.94
C SER A 91 2.32 9.95 -11.57
N GLY A 92 2.49 9.01 -12.52
CA GLY A 92 1.36 8.31 -13.14
C GLY A 92 0.46 7.60 -12.11
N ALA A 93 1.06 7.08 -11.04
CA ALA A 93 0.36 6.50 -9.90
C ALA A 93 -0.47 7.54 -9.11
N ASP A 94 0.06 8.75 -8.91
CA ASP A 94 -0.64 9.86 -8.26
C ASP A 94 -1.89 10.32 -9.05
N LEU A 95 -1.86 10.23 -10.38
CA LEU A 95 -3.01 10.58 -11.22
C LEU A 95 -4.25 9.72 -10.93
N ILE A 96 -4.05 8.43 -10.67
CA ILE A 96 -5.15 7.51 -10.32
C ILE A 96 -5.76 7.91 -8.97
N VAL A 97 -4.90 8.17 -7.98
CA VAL A 97 -5.35 8.57 -6.64
C VAL A 97 -6.16 9.87 -6.72
N ARG A 98 -5.68 10.85 -7.49
CA ARG A 98 -6.39 12.12 -7.69
C ARG A 98 -7.71 11.97 -8.42
N PHE A 99 -7.76 11.17 -9.49
CA PHE A 99 -9.00 10.91 -10.22
C PHE A 99 -10.08 10.33 -9.30
N TYR A 100 -9.74 9.26 -8.57
CA TYR A 100 -10.67 8.63 -7.66
C TYR A 100 -11.06 9.52 -6.47
N SER A 101 -10.13 10.34 -5.98
CA SER A 101 -10.41 11.29 -4.89
C SER A 101 -11.34 12.41 -5.33
N ASP A 102 -11.15 12.99 -6.51
CA ASP A 102 -12.03 14.02 -7.06
C ASP A 102 -13.46 13.49 -7.26
N GLN A 103 -13.58 12.31 -7.86
CA GLN A 103 -14.86 11.65 -8.08
C GLN A 103 -15.55 11.27 -6.76
N LEU A 104 -14.79 10.76 -5.78
CA LEU A 104 -15.30 10.49 -4.45
C LEU A 104 -15.77 11.75 -3.75
N SER A 105 -15.07 12.88 -3.92
CA SER A 105 -15.47 14.15 -3.32
C SER A 105 -16.84 14.62 -3.80
N ARG A 106 -17.15 14.38 -5.09
CA ARG A 106 -18.46 14.69 -5.68
C ARG A 106 -19.56 13.80 -5.11
N LEU A 107 -19.32 12.49 -5.00
CA LEU A 107 -20.29 11.53 -4.46
C LEU A 107 -20.51 11.66 -2.96
N ALA A 108 -19.44 11.93 -2.21
CA ALA A 108 -19.48 12.03 -0.75
C ALA A 108 -20.00 13.39 -0.26
N GLY A 109 -20.05 14.41 -1.13
CA GLY A 109 -20.45 15.77 -0.76
C GLY A 109 -19.50 16.45 0.24
N LYS A 110 -18.28 15.91 0.39
CA LYS A 110 -17.22 16.43 1.26
C LYS A 110 -15.88 16.39 0.51
N PRO A 111 -14.92 17.28 0.85
CA PRO A 111 -13.60 17.24 0.25
C PRO A 111 -12.88 15.90 0.47
N VAL A 112 -12.17 15.43 -0.55
CA VAL A 112 -11.21 14.32 -0.44
C VAL A 112 -9.83 14.85 -0.77
N ILE A 113 -8.97 14.96 0.25
CA ILE A 113 -7.64 15.58 0.14
C ILE A 113 -6.59 14.50 -0.10
N VAL A 114 -5.86 14.62 -1.20
CA VAL A 114 -4.75 13.71 -1.53
C VAL A 114 -3.50 14.11 -0.76
N GLU A 115 -2.91 13.17 -0.03
CA GLU A 115 -1.64 13.35 0.67
C GLU A 115 -0.59 12.36 0.18
N ASN A 116 0.45 12.87 -0.48
CA ASN A 116 1.58 12.08 -0.94
C ASN A 116 2.54 11.79 0.22
N LYS A 117 2.76 10.51 0.53
CA LYS A 117 3.72 10.00 1.53
C LYS A 117 4.68 8.98 0.89
N PRO A 118 5.53 9.40 -0.06
CA PRO A 118 6.49 8.50 -0.69
C PRO A 118 7.59 8.07 0.29
N GLY A 119 8.20 6.93 0.02
CA GLY A 119 9.35 6.42 0.77
C GLY A 119 9.26 4.93 1.05
N ALA A 120 10.42 4.27 1.14
CA ALA A 120 10.56 2.85 1.47
C ALA A 120 9.56 1.95 0.69
N GLN A 121 9.49 2.11 -0.64
CA GLN A 121 8.56 1.38 -1.53
C GLN A 121 7.09 1.40 -1.09
N GLY A 122 6.67 2.47 -0.42
CA GLY A 122 5.30 2.66 0.06
C GLY A 122 5.07 2.32 1.53
N MET A 123 6.06 1.77 2.24
CA MET A 123 5.93 1.47 3.67
C MET A 123 5.51 2.68 4.51
N VAL A 124 6.01 3.89 4.19
CA VAL A 124 5.69 5.11 4.95
C VAL A 124 4.20 5.43 4.89
N ALA A 125 3.59 5.32 3.71
CA ALA A 125 2.15 5.52 3.53
C ALA A 125 1.33 4.41 4.19
N ASN A 126 1.77 3.16 4.03
CA ASN A 126 1.09 2.00 4.59
C ASN A 126 1.07 2.06 6.12
N GLU A 127 2.22 2.31 6.75
CA GLU A 127 2.34 2.48 8.21
C GLU A 127 1.45 3.61 8.72
N PHE A 128 1.47 4.76 8.02
CA PHE A 128 0.66 5.91 8.40
C PHE A 128 -0.84 5.56 8.44
N VAL A 129 -1.33 4.85 7.42
CA VAL A 129 -2.73 4.45 7.34
C VAL A 129 -3.05 3.36 8.35
N ALA A 130 -2.21 2.33 8.48
CA ALA A 130 -2.37 1.26 9.47
C ALA A 130 -2.55 1.80 10.91
N LYS A 131 -1.84 2.88 11.25
CA LYS A 131 -1.89 3.54 12.57
C LYS A 131 -2.90 4.67 12.69
N SER A 132 -3.65 4.97 11.64
CA SER A 132 -4.67 6.02 11.65
C SER A 132 -5.94 5.60 12.41
N ARG A 133 -6.76 6.58 12.78
CA ARG A 133 -8.05 6.30 13.44
C ARG A 133 -8.95 5.46 12.50
N PRO A 134 -9.59 4.39 12.98
CA PRO A 134 -10.47 3.55 12.19
C PRO A 134 -11.87 4.18 12.04
N ASP A 135 -11.94 5.42 11.57
CA ASP A 135 -13.19 6.17 11.36
C ASP A 135 -13.54 6.32 9.87
N GLY A 136 -12.71 5.75 8.98
CA GLY A 136 -12.85 5.83 7.52
C GLY A 136 -12.56 7.20 6.92
N LEU A 137 -12.03 8.16 7.70
CA LEU A 137 -11.63 9.47 7.17
C LEU A 137 -10.17 9.50 6.71
N THR A 138 -9.41 8.43 6.94
CA THR A 138 -8.08 8.23 6.34
C THR A 138 -8.11 6.91 5.58
N ILE A 139 -7.89 6.97 4.27
CA ILE A 139 -7.89 5.82 3.38
C ILE A 139 -6.60 5.78 2.57
N LEU A 140 -6.21 4.60 2.13
CA LEU A 140 -5.07 4.36 1.25
C LEU A 140 -5.58 3.97 -0.12
N ILE A 141 -5.18 4.68 -1.17
CA ILE A 141 -5.41 4.28 -2.55
C ILE A 141 -4.05 3.89 -3.13
N THR A 142 -3.86 2.60 -3.41
CA THR A 142 -2.52 2.04 -3.69
C THR A 142 -2.58 0.81 -4.59
N PRO A 143 -1.51 0.46 -5.33
CA PRO A 143 -1.36 -0.88 -5.90
C PRO A 143 -1.09 -1.89 -4.79
N VAL A 144 -2.16 -2.48 -4.26
CA VAL A 144 -2.12 -3.34 -3.06
C VAL A 144 -1.18 -4.53 -3.25
N SER A 145 -1.21 -5.17 -4.42
CA SER A 145 -0.32 -6.28 -4.76
C SER A 145 1.17 -5.97 -4.56
N SER A 146 1.66 -4.87 -5.14
CA SER A 146 3.09 -4.59 -5.24
C SER A 146 3.65 -3.76 -4.07
N THR A 147 2.78 -3.21 -3.22
CA THR A 147 3.18 -2.31 -2.11
C THR A 147 2.77 -2.81 -0.74
N VAL A 148 1.64 -3.51 -0.63
CA VAL A 148 1.14 -4.06 0.64
C VAL A 148 1.47 -5.54 0.72
N ASN A 149 1.09 -6.32 -0.30
CA ASN A 149 1.24 -7.77 -0.30
C ASN A 149 2.69 -8.23 -0.50
N LEU A 150 3.46 -7.46 -1.29
CA LEU A 150 4.86 -7.74 -1.53
C LEU A 150 5.76 -7.30 -0.36
N ALA A 151 5.34 -6.35 0.49
CA ALA A 151 6.18 -5.76 1.53
C ALA A 151 6.82 -6.78 2.49
N PRO A 152 6.13 -7.82 3.00
CA PRO A 152 6.75 -8.85 3.85
C PRO A 152 7.90 -9.62 3.19
N SER A 153 7.94 -9.64 1.85
CA SER A 153 9.00 -10.31 1.09
C SER A 153 10.16 -9.38 0.73
N LEU A 154 10.01 -8.07 0.94
CA LEU A 154 11.01 -7.06 0.60
C LEU A 154 11.76 -6.51 1.80
N PHE A 155 11.14 -6.54 2.98
CA PHE A 155 11.65 -5.87 4.17
C PHE A 155 11.77 -6.85 5.33
N ARG A 156 12.94 -6.83 6.00
CA ARG A 156 13.17 -7.68 7.18
C ARG A 156 12.32 -7.30 8.38
N GLN A 157 11.92 -6.04 8.46
CA GLN A 157 11.12 -5.49 9.55
C GLN A 157 10.03 -4.60 8.98
N LEU A 158 8.78 -4.87 9.38
CA LEU A 158 7.63 -4.03 9.11
C LEU A 158 7.10 -3.47 10.43
N SER A 159 6.71 -2.20 10.41
CA SER A 159 6.10 -1.47 11.54
C SER A 159 4.58 -1.64 11.63
N TYR A 160 4.02 -2.48 10.76
CA TYR A 160 2.61 -2.85 10.64
C TYR A 160 2.49 -4.29 10.14
N ASP A 161 1.36 -4.94 10.41
CA ASP A 161 0.97 -6.24 9.88
C ASP A 161 0.03 -6.05 8.67
N PRO A 162 0.49 -6.31 7.44
CA PRO A 162 -0.31 -6.10 6.23
C PRO A 162 -1.62 -6.90 6.16
N GLN A 163 -1.75 -8.00 6.92
CA GLN A 163 -2.95 -8.83 6.95
C GLN A 163 -3.94 -8.40 8.05
N LYS A 164 -3.45 -7.78 9.13
CA LYS A 164 -4.27 -7.46 10.31
C LYS A 164 -4.59 -6.00 10.48
N ASP A 165 -3.73 -5.10 9.98
CA ASP A 165 -3.84 -3.67 10.25
C ASP A 165 -4.64 -2.91 9.19
N PHE A 166 -5.16 -3.61 8.18
CA PHE A 166 -6.00 -3.04 7.13
C PHE A 166 -7.37 -3.72 7.02
N ALA A 167 -8.38 -2.92 6.75
CA ALA A 167 -9.66 -3.35 6.22
C ALA A 167 -9.70 -3.05 4.71
N ALA A 168 -9.90 -4.08 3.89
CA ALA A 168 -10.07 -3.89 2.45
C ALA A 168 -11.44 -3.27 2.15
N VAL A 169 -11.45 -2.13 1.46
CA VAL A 169 -12.68 -1.43 1.07
C VAL A 169 -13.20 -1.98 -0.25
N THR A 170 -12.39 -1.91 -1.31
CA THR A 170 -12.72 -2.46 -2.62
C THR A 170 -11.46 -2.60 -3.49
N THR A 171 -11.58 -3.35 -4.58
CA THR A 171 -10.66 -3.34 -5.72
C THR A 171 -11.11 -2.24 -6.70
N LEU A 172 -10.17 -1.59 -7.37
CA LEU A 172 -10.44 -0.51 -8.32
C LEU A 172 -10.17 -0.94 -9.76
N ALA A 173 -8.94 -1.39 -10.01
CA ALA A 173 -8.47 -1.69 -11.35
C ALA A 173 -7.31 -2.67 -11.31
N THR A 174 -7.10 -3.38 -12.41
CA THR A 174 -5.88 -4.13 -12.66
C THR A 174 -4.97 -3.37 -13.62
N VAL A 175 -3.67 -3.60 -13.49
CA VAL A 175 -2.66 -3.10 -14.42
C VAL A 175 -1.77 -4.25 -14.85
N SER A 176 -1.23 -4.19 -16.05
CA SER A 176 -0.24 -5.16 -16.50
C SER A 176 1.17 -4.59 -16.36
N PHE A 177 2.14 -5.46 -16.16
CA PHE A 177 3.50 -5.16 -16.59
C PHE A 177 3.65 -5.64 -18.03
N THR A 178 4.68 -5.12 -18.68
CA THR A 178 5.00 -5.42 -20.07
C THR A 178 6.47 -5.74 -20.18
N LEU A 179 6.78 -6.66 -21.09
CA LEU A 179 8.13 -6.82 -21.61
C LEU A 179 8.21 -6.07 -22.93
N ALA A 180 9.10 -5.08 -22.99
CA ALA A 180 9.23 -4.22 -24.16
C ALA A 180 10.69 -4.11 -24.62
N VAL A 181 10.86 -3.94 -25.92
CA VAL A 181 12.17 -3.77 -26.58
C VAL A 181 12.22 -2.42 -27.30
N ASP A 182 13.41 -2.01 -27.73
CA ASP A 182 13.53 -0.89 -28.68
C ASP A 182 12.74 -1.21 -29.96
N ALA A 183 11.83 -0.31 -30.35
CA ALA A 183 10.98 -0.48 -31.53
C ALA A 183 11.78 -0.61 -32.84
N LYS A 184 13.02 -0.08 -32.89
CA LYS A 184 13.89 -0.19 -34.06
C LYS A 184 14.53 -1.57 -34.22
N LYS A 185 14.57 -2.39 -33.17
CA LYS A 185 15.10 -3.76 -33.26
C LYS A 185 14.10 -4.66 -34.01
N PRO A 186 14.58 -5.61 -34.84
CA PRO A 186 13.74 -6.57 -35.56
C PRO A 186 13.31 -7.71 -34.63
N ILE A 187 12.72 -7.36 -33.48
CA ILE A 187 12.19 -8.29 -32.47
C ILE A 187 10.72 -7.94 -32.28
N HIS A 188 9.85 -8.84 -32.70
CA HIS A 188 8.39 -8.65 -32.77
C HIS A 188 7.61 -9.59 -31.86
N SER A 189 8.29 -10.57 -31.25
CA SER A 189 7.69 -11.54 -30.36
C SER A 189 8.60 -11.86 -29.17
N ILE A 190 8.02 -12.43 -28.11
CA ILE A 190 8.80 -12.94 -26.98
C ILE A 190 9.74 -14.07 -27.43
N GLN A 191 9.32 -14.91 -28.38
CA GLN A 191 10.14 -16.00 -28.90
C GLN A 191 11.37 -15.47 -29.65
N GLU A 192 11.20 -14.41 -30.45
CA GLU A 192 12.32 -13.71 -31.09
C GLU A 192 13.26 -13.07 -30.05
N LEU A 193 12.72 -12.47 -28.98
CA LEU A 193 13.55 -11.94 -27.89
C LEU A 193 14.36 -13.07 -27.23
N VAL A 194 13.75 -14.23 -26.95
CA VAL A 194 14.45 -15.39 -26.39
C VAL A 194 15.53 -15.89 -27.33
N ALA A 195 15.23 -16.03 -28.63
CA ALA A 195 16.19 -16.45 -29.64
C ALA A 195 17.38 -15.47 -29.73
N HIS A 196 17.08 -14.16 -29.77
CA HIS A 196 18.08 -13.10 -29.77
C HIS A 196 19.01 -13.19 -28.55
N LEU A 197 18.44 -13.30 -27.35
CA LEU A 197 19.19 -13.38 -26.10
C LEU A 197 20.04 -14.65 -25.96
N LYS A 198 19.61 -15.76 -26.58
CA LYS A 198 20.38 -17.03 -26.61
C LYS A 198 21.49 -17.03 -27.66
N ALA A 199 21.29 -16.34 -28.78
CA ALA A 199 22.24 -16.32 -29.88
C ALA A 199 23.40 -15.32 -29.68
N GLN A 200 23.20 -14.29 -28.86
CA GLN A 200 24.21 -13.25 -28.69
C GLN A 200 25.44 -13.73 -27.89
N PRO A 201 26.66 -13.36 -28.31
CA PRO A 201 27.90 -13.78 -27.64
C PRO A 201 28.14 -13.03 -26.32
N ARG A 202 27.53 -11.86 -26.14
CA ARG A 202 27.57 -11.10 -24.89
C ARG A 202 26.42 -11.52 -23.97
N GLN A 203 26.60 -11.32 -22.67
CA GLN A 203 25.49 -11.41 -21.74
C GLN A 203 24.42 -10.36 -22.07
N GLY A 204 23.15 -10.77 -21.96
CA GLY A 204 22.04 -9.85 -22.14
C GLY A 204 21.76 -9.01 -20.91
N PHE A 205 21.12 -7.86 -21.09
CA PHE A 205 20.75 -6.96 -20.00
C PHE A 205 19.28 -6.55 -20.07
N TYR A 206 18.67 -6.34 -18.91
CA TYR A 206 17.34 -5.73 -18.86
C TYR A 206 17.20 -4.71 -17.74
N GLY A 207 16.32 -3.73 -17.95
CA GLY A 207 16.06 -2.65 -17.00
C GLY A 207 14.72 -2.81 -16.29
N ALA A 208 14.70 -2.47 -15.00
CA ALA A 208 13.51 -2.31 -14.18
C ALA A 208 13.73 -1.25 -13.09
N THR A 209 12.66 -0.57 -12.67
CA THR A 209 12.69 0.57 -11.72
C THR A 209 11.84 0.33 -10.47
N SER A 210 11.04 -0.73 -10.48
CA SER A 210 10.21 -1.16 -9.35
C SER A 210 10.45 -2.63 -9.06
N ASN A 211 10.22 -3.06 -7.81
CA ASN A 211 10.36 -4.46 -7.43
C ASN A 211 9.40 -5.37 -8.23
N ALA A 212 8.21 -4.89 -8.56
CA ALA A 212 7.30 -5.62 -9.46
C ALA A 212 7.86 -5.75 -10.89
N GLY A 213 8.54 -4.72 -11.41
CA GLY A 213 9.26 -4.80 -12.69
C GLY A 213 10.45 -5.76 -12.63
N VAL A 214 11.19 -5.77 -11.51
CA VAL A 214 12.27 -6.74 -11.28
C VAL A 214 11.71 -8.16 -11.27
N ILE A 215 10.65 -8.41 -10.50
CA ILE A 215 9.94 -9.69 -10.47
C ILE A 215 9.51 -10.11 -11.89
N SER A 216 8.91 -9.20 -12.66
CA SER A 216 8.48 -9.47 -14.03
C SER A 216 9.64 -9.96 -14.91
N GLY A 217 10.76 -9.23 -14.90
CA GLY A 217 11.94 -9.60 -15.69
C GLY A 217 12.63 -10.87 -15.19
N GLU A 218 12.71 -11.07 -13.88
CA GLU A 218 13.30 -12.28 -13.28
C GLU A 218 12.47 -13.54 -13.54
N LEU A 219 11.13 -13.45 -13.42
CA LEU A 219 10.23 -14.55 -13.79
C LEU A 219 10.41 -14.93 -15.26
N PHE A 220 10.46 -13.94 -16.16
CA PHE A 220 10.67 -14.20 -17.57
C PHE A 220 12.01 -14.89 -17.83
N LYS A 221 13.12 -14.35 -17.30
CA LYS A 221 14.44 -14.94 -17.54
C LYS A 221 14.52 -16.36 -16.99
N SER A 222 13.97 -16.59 -15.79
CA SER A 222 14.01 -17.89 -15.12
C SER A 222 13.25 -18.93 -15.94
N MET A 223 12.04 -18.59 -16.41
CA MET A 223 11.22 -19.50 -17.20
C MET A 223 11.76 -19.70 -18.62
N ALA A 224 12.41 -18.70 -19.21
CA ALA A 224 13.04 -18.78 -20.53
C ALA A 224 14.40 -19.51 -20.52
N GLY A 225 14.96 -19.77 -19.33
CA GLY A 225 16.31 -20.32 -19.16
C GLY A 225 17.39 -19.35 -19.65
N LEU A 226 17.24 -18.05 -19.35
CA LEU A 226 18.14 -16.99 -19.82
C LEU A 226 19.09 -16.53 -18.71
N GLY A 227 20.36 -16.31 -19.08
CA GLY A 227 21.39 -15.73 -18.22
C GLY A 227 21.43 -14.20 -18.22
N THR A 228 20.32 -13.52 -18.55
CA THR A 228 20.24 -12.06 -18.67
C THR A 228 20.42 -11.36 -17.31
N THR A 229 21.23 -10.31 -17.27
CA THR A 229 21.54 -9.53 -16.07
C THR A 229 20.56 -8.37 -15.85
N TYR A 230 20.09 -8.22 -14.61
CA TYR A 230 19.29 -7.07 -14.19
C TYR A 230 20.19 -5.84 -14.01
N VAL A 231 19.80 -4.71 -14.60
CA VAL A 231 20.43 -3.40 -14.38
C VAL A 231 19.44 -2.51 -13.62
N PRO A 232 19.79 -2.05 -12.40
CA PRO A 232 18.89 -1.23 -11.58
C PRO A 232 18.85 0.22 -12.03
N TYR A 233 17.64 0.79 -12.13
CA TYR A 233 17.43 2.19 -12.47
C TYR A 233 16.56 2.89 -11.42
N LYS A 234 16.86 4.17 -11.17
CA LYS A 234 16.06 5.03 -10.28
C LYS A 234 14.81 5.60 -10.94
N ALA A 235 14.79 5.71 -12.27
CA ALA A 235 13.70 6.30 -13.03
C ALA A 235 13.60 5.69 -14.44
N ASN A 236 12.36 5.55 -14.95
CA ASN A 236 12.10 4.90 -16.23
C ASN A 236 12.83 5.55 -17.42
N PRO A 237 12.93 6.91 -17.53
CA PRO A 237 13.63 7.54 -18.66
C PRO A 237 15.11 7.17 -18.79
N ASN A 238 15.79 6.88 -17.68
CA ASN A 238 17.20 6.48 -17.72
C ASN A 238 17.36 5.09 -18.35
N ALA A 239 16.50 4.14 -17.97
CA ALA A 239 16.48 2.82 -18.61
C ALA A 239 16.07 2.89 -20.07
N LEU A 240 15.18 3.82 -20.44
CA LEU A 240 14.78 4.03 -21.83
C LEU A 240 15.97 4.48 -22.67
N ALA A 241 16.74 5.46 -22.20
CA ALA A 241 17.93 5.93 -22.91
C ALA A 241 18.91 4.77 -23.17
N ASP A 242 19.16 3.93 -22.17
CA ASP A 242 20.05 2.77 -22.30
C ASP A 242 19.48 1.65 -23.17
N LEU A 243 18.16 1.44 -23.19
CA LEU A 243 17.49 0.56 -24.14
C LEU A 243 17.68 1.03 -25.59
N LEU A 244 17.44 2.32 -25.85
CA LEU A 244 17.56 2.92 -27.19
C LEU A 244 19.03 3.05 -27.64
N ALA A 245 19.97 3.12 -26.69
CA ALA A 245 21.41 3.06 -26.96
C ALA A 245 21.93 1.62 -27.14
N GLY A 246 21.07 0.61 -27.03
CA GLY A 246 21.42 -0.80 -27.19
C GLY A 246 22.18 -1.41 -26.01
N GLN A 247 22.26 -0.72 -24.87
CA GLN A 247 22.85 -1.23 -23.62
C GLN A 247 21.91 -2.22 -22.92
N LEU A 248 20.60 -2.05 -23.08
CA LEU A 248 19.60 -3.01 -22.65
C LEU A 248 19.01 -3.77 -23.85
N ASP A 249 18.64 -5.02 -23.62
CA ASP A 249 17.96 -5.85 -24.60
C ASP A 249 16.44 -5.73 -24.48
N PHE A 250 15.93 -5.60 -23.25
CA PHE A 250 14.53 -5.31 -22.98
C PHE A 250 14.36 -4.54 -21.66
N ILE A 251 13.15 -4.04 -21.42
CA ILE A 251 12.72 -3.43 -20.16
C ILE A 251 11.44 -4.12 -19.66
N ALA A 252 11.28 -4.16 -18.34
CA ALA A 252 10.12 -4.71 -17.66
C ALA A 252 9.43 -3.64 -16.81
N PHE A 253 8.47 -2.94 -17.41
CA PHE A 253 7.76 -1.79 -16.82
C PHE A 253 6.24 -1.95 -16.89
N ASP A 254 5.52 -1.16 -16.09
CA ASP A 254 4.06 -1.13 -16.11
C ASP A 254 3.53 -0.63 -17.46
N SER A 255 2.35 -1.13 -17.83
CA SER A 255 1.68 -0.82 -19.11
C SER A 255 1.36 0.66 -19.27
N THR A 256 1.16 1.40 -18.18
CA THR A 256 0.81 2.83 -18.21
C THR A 256 1.94 3.63 -18.84
N TRP A 257 3.18 3.32 -18.46
CA TRP A 257 4.36 3.97 -18.99
C TRP A 257 4.74 3.44 -20.37
N THR A 258 4.74 2.12 -20.58
CA THR A 258 5.17 1.54 -21.87
C THR A 258 4.20 1.81 -22.99
N LEU A 259 2.89 1.86 -22.74
CA LEU A 259 1.90 2.26 -23.76
C LEU A 259 2.17 3.68 -24.27
N ALA A 260 2.49 4.62 -23.37
CA ALA A 260 2.83 5.98 -23.78
C ALA A 260 4.10 6.01 -24.66
N GLN A 261 5.13 5.24 -24.30
CA GLN A 261 6.35 5.16 -25.10
C GLN A 261 6.16 4.42 -26.44
N GLN A 262 5.29 3.41 -26.48
CA GLN A 262 4.93 2.70 -27.70
C GLN A 262 4.21 3.62 -28.68
N ARG A 263 3.27 4.45 -28.19
CA ARG A 263 2.58 5.47 -29.01
C ARG A 263 3.55 6.49 -29.61
N ASN A 264 4.64 6.80 -28.90
CA ASN A 264 5.71 7.67 -29.40
C ASN A 264 6.71 6.96 -30.34
N GLY A 265 6.54 5.64 -30.56
CA GLY A 265 7.42 4.86 -31.45
C GLY A 265 8.79 4.50 -30.85
N PHE A 266 8.99 4.67 -29.55
CA PHE A 266 10.28 4.38 -28.91
C PHE A 266 10.42 2.90 -28.55
N VAL A 267 9.35 2.27 -28.07
CA VAL A 267 9.39 0.86 -27.63
C VAL A 267 8.32 0.04 -28.34
N ARG A 268 8.57 -1.26 -28.48
CA ARG A 268 7.58 -2.25 -28.87
C ARG A 268 7.30 -3.14 -27.67
N ILE A 269 6.05 -3.18 -27.24
CA ILE A 269 5.56 -4.12 -26.24
C ILE A 269 5.41 -5.48 -26.90
N LEU A 270 6.02 -6.51 -26.31
CA LEU A 270 5.99 -7.87 -26.83
C LEU A 270 4.94 -8.74 -26.14
N ALA A 271 4.73 -8.53 -24.85
CA ALA A 271 3.70 -9.25 -24.09
C ALA A 271 3.31 -8.50 -22.82
N VAL A 272 2.09 -8.77 -22.32
CA VAL A 272 1.60 -8.38 -21.00
C VAL A 272 1.75 -9.52 -19.98
N THR A 273 1.94 -9.17 -18.71
CA THR A 273 2.15 -10.14 -17.62
C THR A 273 0.87 -10.72 -17.02
N THR A 274 -0.28 -10.17 -17.38
CA THR A 274 -1.59 -10.58 -16.85
C THR A 274 -2.03 -11.92 -17.46
N ALA A 275 -2.81 -12.71 -16.71
CA ALA A 275 -3.35 -13.99 -17.22
C ALA A 275 -4.25 -13.84 -18.46
N ARG A 276 -4.87 -12.66 -18.63
CA ARG A 276 -5.69 -12.31 -19.79
C ARG A 276 -5.14 -11.04 -20.42
N ARG A 277 -5.39 -10.85 -21.71
CA ARG A 277 -5.01 -9.61 -22.40
C ARG A 277 -5.63 -8.41 -21.70
N SER A 278 -4.88 -7.32 -21.65
CA SER A 278 -5.41 -6.06 -21.13
C SER A 278 -6.35 -5.46 -22.17
N GLY A 279 -7.48 -4.92 -21.74
CA GLY A 279 -8.40 -4.20 -22.61
C GLY A 279 -7.77 -2.94 -23.21
N ALA A 280 -6.74 -2.39 -22.57
CA ALA A 280 -5.96 -1.27 -23.09
C ALA A 280 -4.88 -1.68 -24.13
N LEU A 281 -4.57 -2.98 -24.23
CA LEU A 281 -3.58 -3.56 -25.15
C LEU A 281 -4.12 -4.86 -25.76
N PRO A 282 -5.30 -4.83 -26.45
CA PRO A 282 -5.98 -6.04 -26.91
C PRO A 282 -5.17 -6.82 -27.98
N GLU A 283 -4.32 -6.13 -28.72
CA GLU A 283 -3.43 -6.71 -29.73
C GLU A 283 -2.18 -7.37 -29.13
N VAL A 284 -1.80 -7.01 -27.90
CA VAL A 284 -0.60 -7.54 -27.25
C VAL A 284 -0.93 -8.88 -26.58
N PRO A 285 -0.18 -9.97 -26.88
CA PRO A 285 -0.43 -11.26 -26.26
C PRO A 285 -0.05 -11.27 -24.77
N THR A 286 -0.61 -12.21 -24.02
CA THR A 286 -0.12 -12.50 -22.67
C THR A 286 1.17 -13.31 -22.70
N MET A 287 1.93 -13.31 -21.61
CA MET A 287 3.06 -14.23 -21.44
C MET A 287 2.63 -15.70 -21.56
N GLN A 288 1.42 -16.06 -21.11
CA GLN A 288 0.89 -17.41 -21.23
C GLN A 288 0.60 -17.79 -22.68
N GLU A 289 0.00 -16.88 -23.46
CA GLU A 289 -0.20 -17.04 -24.90
C GLU A 289 1.14 -17.14 -25.65
N ALA A 290 2.19 -16.48 -25.13
CA ALA A 290 3.56 -16.60 -25.60
C ALA A 290 4.29 -17.87 -25.09
N GLY A 291 3.58 -18.84 -24.50
CA GLY A 291 4.15 -20.14 -24.12
C GLY A 291 4.79 -20.20 -22.73
N PHE A 292 4.69 -19.13 -21.93
CA PHE A 292 5.15 -19.11 -20.54
C PHE A 292 3.99 -19.45 -19.61
N LYS A 293 3.68 -20.75 -19.52
CA LYS A 293 2.61 -21.27 -18.65
C LYS A 293 2.81 -20.81 -17.20
N ASP A 294 1.72 -20.49 -16.51
CA ASP A 294 1.72 -19.99 -15.12
C ASP A 294 2.35 -18.61 -14.92
N TYR A 295 2.76 -17.91 -15.98
CA TYR A 295 3.10 -16.50 -15.90
C TYR A 295 1.81 -15.69 -15.73
N ASP A 296 1.43 -15.42 -14.48
CA ASP A 296 0.34 -14.52 -14.10
C ASP A 296 0.77 -13.52 -13.04
N MET A 297 1.35 -12.41 -13.47
CA MET A 297 1.55 -11.25 -12.62
C MET A 297 0.53 -10.19 -12.97
N THR A 298 -0.65 -10.30 -12.34
CA THR A 298 -1.75 -9.33 -12.43
C THR A 298 -1.80 -8.45 -11.17
N PRO A 299 -1.04 -7.34 -11.12
CA PRO A 299 -1.19 -6.36 -10.06
C PRO A 299 -2.56 -5.69 -10.08
N TRP A 300 -3.10 -5.43 -8.89
CA TRP A 300 -4.34 -4.68 -8.72
C TRP A 300 -4.18 -3.49 -7.78
N TRP A 301 -4.98 -2.47 -8.07
CA TRP A 301 -5.18 -1.29 -7.26
C TRP A 301 -6.42 -1.43 -6.42
N GLY A 302 -6.36 -0.92 -5.20
CA GLY A 302 -7.45 -1.02 -4.26
C GLY A 302 -7.46 0.12 -3.27
N VAL A 303 -8.52 0.12 -2.47
CA VAL A 303 -8.70 1.04 -1.36
C VAL A 303 -8.63 0.25 -0.06
N LEU A 304 -7.76 0.69 0.85
CA LEU A 304 -7.64 0.13 2.20
C LEU A 304 -7.96 1.22 3.23
N ALA A 305 -8.54 0.80 4.35
CA ALA A 305 -8.76 1.64 5.53
C ALA A 305 -8.06 0.99 6.74
N PRO A 306 -7.85 1.70 7.86
CA PRO A 306 -7.32 1.11 9.08
C PRO A 306 -8.22 -0.04 9.56
N ALA A 307 -7.62 -1.10 10.10
CA ALA A 307 -8.38 -2.18 10.72
C ALA A 307 -9.30 -1.68 11.84
N GLY A 308 -10.47 -2.28 11.96
CA GLY A 308 -11.52 -1.86 12.90
C GLY A 308 -12.42 -0.74 12.37
N THR A 309 -12.22 -0.24 11.14
CA THR A 309 -13.13 0.73 10.53
C THR A 309 -14.55 0.13 10.47
N PRO A 310 -15.60 0.84 10.93
CA PRO A 310 -16.95 0.30 11.01
C PRO A 310 -17.46 -0.22 9.67
N ARG A 311 -18.12 -1.39 9.71
CA ARG A 311 -18.61 -2.05 8.50
C ARG A 311 -19.51 -1.16 7.62
N PRO A 312 -20.45 -0.36 8.15
CA PRO A 312 -21.26 0.55 7.33
C PRO A 312 -20.43 1.61 6.58
N VAL A 313 -19.29 2.03 7.13
CA VAL A 313 -18.37 2.98 6.48
C VAL A 313 -17.63 2.31 5.33
N ILE A 314 -17.14 1.09 5.55
CA ILE A 314 -16.52 0.26 4.51
C ILE A 314 -17.49 0.03 3.35
N ASP A 315 -18.73 -0.37 3.63
CA ASP A 315 -19.74 -0.64 2.60
C ASP A 315 -20.09 0.63 1.79
N LYS A 316 -20.21 1.78 2.46
CA LYS A 316 -20.50 3.07 1.81
C LYS A 316 -19.36 3.52 0.91
N LEU A 317 -18.12 3.45 1.38
CA LEU A 317 -16.93 3.74 0.58
C LEU A 317 -16.83 2.79 -0.63
N ALA A 318 -16.98 1.49 -0.42
CA ALA A 318 -16.93 0.48 -1.48
C ALA A 318 -17.99 0.76 -2.56
N GLY A 319 -19.22 1.09 -2.16
CA GLY A 319 -20.28 1.49 -3.06
C GLY A 319 -19.91 2.67 -3.95
N TRP A 320 -19.37 3.75 -3.36
CA TRP A 320 -18.92 4.92 -4.13
C TRP A 320 -17.78 4.60 -5.07
N PHE A 321 -16.73 3.92 -4.62
CA PHE A 321 -15.60 3.56 -5.48
C PHE A 321 -16.00 2.62 -6.63
N ASN A 322 -16.92 1.69 -6.38
CA ASN A 322 -17.45 0.81 -7.43
C ASN A 322 -18.32 1.58 -8.43
N GLN A 323 -19.10 2.56 -7.97
CA GLN A 323 -19.86 3.47 -8.84
C GLN A 323 -18.92 4.29 -9.72
N ILE A 324 -17.83 4.84 -9.16
CA ILE A 324 -16.82 5.59 -9.92
C ILE A 324 -16.17 4.70 -10.98
N THR A 325 -15.68 3.53 -10.57
CA THR A 325 -15.01 2.56 -11.46
C THR A 325 -15.91 2.09 -12.60
N SER A 326 -17.20 1.90 -12.32
CA SER A 326 -18.19 1.41 -13.30
C SER A 326 -18.85 2.52 -14.10
N SER A 327 -18.56 3.79 -13.81
CA SER A 327 -19.05 4.92 -14.60
C SER A 327 -18.37 4.98 -15.97
N GLU A 328 -18.99 5.67 -16.92
CA GLU A 328 -18.38 5.89 -18.24
C GLU A 328 -17.07 6.69 -18.13
N GLU A 329 -17.06 7.74 -17.31
CA GLU A 329 -15.86 8.54 -17.05
C GLU A 329 -14.74 7.69 -16.44
N GLY A 330 -15.07 6.83 -15.46
CA GLY A 330 -14.13 5.90 -14.84
C GLY A 330 -13.54 4.90 -15.82
N ARG A 331 -14.38 4.22 -16.62
CA ARG A 331 -13.91 3.29 -17.65
C ARG A 331 -13.00 3.96 -18.66
N GLN A 332 -13.37 5.15 -19.15
CA GLN A 332 -12.55 5.89 -20.11
C GLN A 332 -11.22 6.35 -19.51
N PHE A 333 -11.22 6.83 -18.26
CA PHE A 333 -9.99 7.21 -17.56
C PHE A 333 -9.03 6.03 -17.42
N LEU A 334 -9.55 4.89 -16.94
CA LEU A 334 -8.77 3.66 -16.76
C LEU A 334 -8.20 3.16 -18.10
N ALA A 335 -9.04 3.07 -19.14
CA ALA A 335 -8.61 2.62 -20.47
C ALA A 335 -7.50 3.51 -21.06
N ARG A 336 -7.65 4.84 -20.98
CA ARG A 336 -6.61 5.77 -21.45
C ARG A 336 -5.30 5.65 -20.68
N SER A 337 -5.37 5.20 -19.43
CA SER A 337 -4.24 5.07 -18.51
C SER A 337 -3.65 3.66 -18.47
N ALA A 338 -4.05 2.77 -19.39
CA ALA A 338 -3.63 1.37 -19.45
C ALA A 338 -4.02 0.49 -18.25
N PHE A 339 -5.19 0.77 -17.67
CA PHE A 339 -5.84 -0.02 -16.63
C PHE A 339 -7.11 -0.69 -17.13
N ASP A 340 -7.41 -1.83 -16.52
CA ASP A 340 -8.68 -2.53 -16.71
C ASP A 340 -9.56 -2.37 -15.46
N PRO A 341 -10.84 -1.97 -15.60
CA PRO A 341 -11.76 -1.87 -14.47
C PRO A 341 -11.87 -3.20 -13.71
N PHE A 342 -11.73 -3.14 -12.39
CA PHE A 342 -11.80 -4.33 -11.53
C PHE A 342 -12.51 -4.02 -10.21
N PRO A 343 -13.80 -3.61 -10.26
CA PRO A 343 -14.57 -3.36 -9.04
C PRO A 343 -14.83 -4.66 -8.27
N GLY A 344 -14.91 -4.58 -6.95
CA GLY A 344 -15.11 -5.75 -6.08
C GLY A 344 -15.94 -5.41 -4.85
N THR A 345 -16.39 -6.44 -4.12
CA THR A 345 -16.97 -6.23 -2.78
C THR A 345 -15.85 -6.17 -1.73
N PRO A 346 -16.12 -5.61 -0.53
CA PRO A 346 -15.17 -5.68 0.58
C PRO A 346 -14.68 -7.12 0.85
N GLU A 347 -15.56 -8.12 0.76
CA GLU A 347 -15.20 -9.54 0.95
C GLU A 347 -14.29 -10.06 -0.16
N SER A 348 -14.58 -9.76 -1.43
CA SER A 348 -13.73 -10.22 -2.53
C SER A 348 -12.37 -9.53 -2.48
N ALA A 349 -12.33 -8.24 -2.12
CA ALA A 349 -11.10 -7.49 -1.92
C ALA A 349 -10.28 -8.05 -0.74
N ALA A 350 -10.91 -8.37 0.39
CA ALA A 350 -10.24 -8.98 1.54
C ALA A 350 -9.71 -10.39 1.22
N ARG A 351 -10.49 -11.22 0.50
CA ARG A 351 -10.02 -12.53 0.03
C ARG A 351 -8.81 -12.39 -0.91
N LEU A 352 -8.86 -11.44 -1.84
CA LEU A 352 -7.77 -11.20 -2.77
C LEU A 352 -6.51 -10.67 -2.07
N LEU A 353 -6.66 -9.72 -1.14
CA LEU A 353 -5.59 -9.23 -0.28
C LEU A 353 -4.85 -10.40 0.39
N ASN A 354 -5.59 -11.31 1.03
CA ASN A 354 -5.03 -12.47 1.72
C ASN A 354 -4.37 -13.48 0.78
N ALA A 355 -5.04 -13.83 -0.32
CA ALA A 355 -4.52 -14.80 -1.30
C ALA A 355 -3.25 -14.30 -1.99
N ASP A 356 -3.13 -12.98 -2.19
CA ASP A 356 -1.99 -12.41 -2.88
C ASP A 356 -0.70 -12.39 -2.06
N PHE A 357 -0.73 -12.42 -0.73
CA PHE A 357 0.50 -12.49 0.06
C PHE A 357 1.34 -13.70 -0.33
N GLU A 358 0.73 -14.88 -0.39
CA GLU A 358 1.43 -16.09 -0.77
C GLU A 358 1.89 -16.04 -2.22
N ARG A 359 1.05 -15.52 -3.12
CA ARG A 359 1.35 -15.40 -4.54
C ARG A 359 2.56 -14.50 -4.79
N TRP A 360 2.58 -13.31 -4.20
CA TRP A 360 3.67 -12.34 -4.34
C TRP A 360 4.92 -12.77 -3.60
N ALA A 361 4.80 -13.47 -2.46
CA ALA A 361 5.95 -14.08 -1.80
C ALA A 361 6.60 -15.18 -2.63
N ARG A 362 5.81 -15.99 -3.37
CA ARG A 362 6.36 -16.94 -4.35
C ARG A 362 7.12 -16.20 -5.45
N TYR A 363 6.55 -15.13 -6.00
CA TYR A 363 7.22 -14.34 -7.05
C TYR A 363 8.52 -13.69 -6.57
N ALA A 364 8.56 -13.14 -5.37
CA ALA A 364 9.78 -12.58 -4.79
C ALA A 364 10.89 -13.64 -4.64
N ARG A 365 10.54 -14.85 -4.17
CA ARG A 365 11.49 -15.97 -4.06
C ARG A 365 11.99 -16.45 -5.42
N MET A 366 11.10 -16.59 -6.39
CA MET A 366 11.47 -16.96 -7.77
C MET A 366 12.40 -15.90 -8.39
N ALA A 367 12.13 -14.63 -8.09
CA ALA A 367 12.96 -13.51 -8.51
C ALA A 367 14.26 -13.33 -7.71
N LYS A 368 14.52 -14.20 -6.72
CA LYS A 368 15.68 -14.13 -5.82
C LYS A 368 15.87 -12.73 -5.21
N ILE A 369 14.76 -12.07 -4.89
CA ILE A 369 14.81 -10.77 -4.22
C ILE A 369 15.16 -11.00 -2.76
N GLU A 370 16.32 -10.48 -2.35
CA GLU A 370 16.77 -10.51 -0.97
C GLU A 370 16.09 -9.41 -0.15
N PRO A 371 15.44 -9.74 0.99
CA PRO A 371 14.86 -8.74 1.88
C PRO A 371 15.92 -7.77 2.43
N GLN A 372 15.62 -6.48 2.31
CA GLN A 372 16.46 -5.39 2.78
C GLN A 372 16.16 -5.00 4.22
#